data_AF-A0A0F6PY74-F1
#
_entry.id   AF-A0A0F6PY74-F1
#
_cell.length_a   1.000
_cell.length_b   1.000
_cell.length_c   1.000
_cell.angle_alpha   90.00
_cell.angle_beta   90.00
_cell.angle_gamma   90.00
#
_symmetry.space_group_name_H-M   'P 1'
#
loop_
_entity.id
_entity.type
_entity.pdbx_description
1 polymer ?
#
loop_
_entity_poly.entity_id
_entity_poly.type
_entity_poly.pdbx_seq_one_letter_code
_entity_poly.pdbx_strand_id
1 'polypeptide(L)'
;MTNFDKTWARQETQSVSGKIRDAVKPQGALKPRIQNAVNKLQVQVSKMDTMLTKLRERDQQIFKRIVAAMQQHDTSTSKVLSNELAEIRKVSRMLGNARMSLEQVQLRLTTIHDLGDAMVAIGPAMSTMKGLKSSLGRFMPEADTELNSMTQTLNGLMLDSLSGDSFTMESDASSEETDKILQEASAVAEQQIGDKFPSVPSPEGLSSQTTQSTTSSTYE
;
A
#
# COMPACT_ATOMS: atom_id res chain seq x y z
N MET A 1 -17.57 64.35 -20.65
CA MET A 1 -17.67 63.25 -19.66
C MET A 1 -17.44 61.95 -20.43
N THR A 2 -16.20 61.60 -20.84
CA THR A 2 -15.15 60.87 -20.09
C THR A 2 -15.60 59.51 -19.52
N ASN A 3 -15.56 58.48 -20.37
CA ASN A 3 -15.54 57.07 -19.96
C ASN A 3 -14.08 56.59 -19.95
N PHE A 4 -13.40 56.79 -18.84
CA PHE A 4 -12.12 56.17 -18.49
C PHE A 4 -12.17 55.92 -16.99
N ASP A 5 -12.55 54.71 -16.59
CA ASP A 5 -12.14 54.07 -15.33
C ASP A 5 -12.85 52.71 -15.18
N LYS A 6 -12.56 51.81 -16.12
CA LYS A 6 -12.96 50.40 -16.01
C LYS A 6 -11.76 49.48 -16.23
N THR A 7 -10.68 49.74 -15.49
CA THR A 7 -9.50 48.87 -15.53
C THR A 7 -8.79 48.77 -14.18
N TRP A 8 -9.52 48.71 -13.07
CA TRP A 8 -8.93 48.36 -11.77
C TRP A 8 -9.86 47.45 -10.97
N ALA A 9 -10.00 46.21 -11.43
CA ALA A 9 -10.36 45.05 -10.61
C ALA A 9 -9.97 43.80 -11.39
N ARG A 10 -8.68 43.51 -11.43
CA ARG A 10 -8.16 42.21 -11.89
C ARG A 10 -8.70 41.17 -10.92
N GLN A 11 -9.74 40.46 -11.32
CA GLN A 11 -10.25 39.29 -10.62
C GLN A 11 -9.10 38.26 -10.63
N GLU A 12 -8.51 38.06 -9.46
CA GLU A 12 -7.54 37.01 -9.20
C GLU A 12 -8.25 35.68 -9.45
N THR A 13 -8.06 35.10 -10.63
CA THR A 13 -8.56 33.76 -10.94
C THR A 13 -7.85 32.82 -9.99
N GLN A 14 -8.59 32.27 -9.02
CA GLN A 14 -8.12 31.27 -8.09
C GLN A 14 -7.34 30.21 -8.85
N SER A 15 -6.03 30.21 -8.62
CA SER A 15 -5.10 29.30 -9.26
C SER A 15 -5.52 27.87 -8.93
N VAL A 16 -5.77 27.09 -9.98
CA VAL A 16 -6.04 25.64 -9.95
C VAL A 16 -4.95 24.84 -9.22
N SER A 17 -3.80 25.46 -8.91
CA SER A 17 -2.74 24.92 -8.07
C SER A 17 -3.13 24.69 -6.60
N GLY A 18 -4.17 25.36 -6.09
CA GLY A 18 -4.61 25.21 -4.69
C GLY A 18 -5.30 23.89 -4.38
N LYS A 19 -6.01 23.28 -5.35
CA LYS A 19 -6.80 22.05 -5.13
C LYS A 19 -5.98 20.76 -5.16
N ILE A 20 -4.76 20.84 -5.68
CA ILE A 20 -3.84 19.68 -5.78
C ILE A 20 -3.03 19.55 -4.47
N ARG A 21 -2.86 20.65 -3.73
CA ARG A 21 -2.09 20.67 -2.49
C ARG A 21 -2.83 20.05 -1.29
N ASP A 22 -4.15 20.00 -1.33
CA ASP A 22 -4.98 19.30 -0.33
C ASP A 22 -5.02 17.77 -0.51
N ALA A 23 -4.60 17.26 -1.69
CA ALA A 23 -4.48 15.83 -1.95
C ALA A 23 -3.16 15.23 -1.41
N VAL A 24 -2.24 16.06 -0.92
CA VAL A 24 -0.92 15.67 -0.39
C VAL A 24 -0.78 16.15 1.06
N LYS A 25 -1.81 15.90 1.86
CA LYS A 25 -1.69 15.98 3.32
C LYS A 25 -1.42 14.55 3.81
N PRO A 26 -0.34 14.28 4.54
CA PRO A 26 -0.07 12.94 5.04
C PRO A 26 -1.27 12.50 5.88
N GLN A 27 -2.02 11.51 5.38
CA GLN A 27 -3.29 11.08 5.95
C GLN A 27 -3.05 10.25 7.22
N GLY A 28 -2.52 10.85 8.28
CA GLY A 28 -2.34 10.22 9.58
C GLY A 28 -1.41 8.99 9.57
N ALA A 29 -1.14 8.44 10.76
CA ALA A 29 -0.35 7.21 10.86
C ALA A 29 -1.10 6.01 10.25
N LEU A 30 -0.36 5.04 9.69
CA LEU A 30 -0.92 3.84 9.07
C LEU A 30 -1.80 3.02 10.03
N LYS A 31 -1.34 2.89 11.28
CA LYS A 31 -1.97 2.09 12.34
C LYS A 31 -3.44 2.42 12.61
N PRO A 32 -3.85 3.68 12.87
CA PRO A 32 -5.27 4.01 13.06
C PRO A 32 -6.14 3.76 11.81
N ARG A 33 -5.58 3.88 10.60
CA ARG A 33 -6.33 3.57 9.37
C ARG A 33 -6.59 2.07 9.23
N ILE A 34 -5.58 1.24 9.52
CA ILE A 34 -5.72 -0.22 9.56
C ILE A 34 -6.75 -0.62 10.62
N GLN A 35 -6.67 -0.05 11.82
CA GLN A 35 -7.63 -0.34 12.88
C GLN A 35 -9.07 0.01 12.46
N ASN A 36 -9.26 1.14 11.78
CA ASN A 36 -10.57 1.50 11.24
C ASN A 36 -11.06 0.48 10.19
N ALA A 37 -10.18 0.04 9.29
CA ALA A 37 -10.52 -1.00 8.30
C ALA A 37 -10.89 -2.33 8.96
N VAL A 38 -10.13 -2.76 9.97
CA VAL A 38 -10.41 -3.97 10.78
C VAL A 38 -11.77 -3.86 11.48
N ASN A 39 -12.07 -2.72 12.11
CA ASN A 39 -13.36 -2.51 12.78
C ASN A 39 -14.53 -2.58 11.78
N LYS A 40 -14.39 -1.98 10.59
CA LYS A 40 -15.40 -2.06 9.53
C LYS A 40 -15.62 -3.49 9.05
N LEU A 41 -14.55 -4.27 8.87
CA LEU A 41 -14.63 -5.68 8.49
C LEU A 41 -15.37 -6.50 9.54
N GLN A 42 -15.05 -6.29 10.82
CA GLN A 42 -15.69 -6.98 11.92
C GLN A 42 -17.21 -6.72 11.99
N VAL A 43 -17.64 -5.48 11.75
CA VAL A 43 -19.06 -5.13 11.65
C VAL A 43 -19.76 -5.91 10.53
N GLN A 44 -19.14 -6.00 9.34
CA GLN A 44 -19.75 -6.75 8.23
C GLN A 44 -19.74 -8.26 8.47
N VAL A 45 -18.69 -8.82 9.07
CA VAL A 45 -18.66 -10.23 9.49
C VAL A 45 -19.83 -10.54 10.43
N SER A 46 -20.05 -9.69 11.44
CA SER A 46 -21.19 -9.84 12.37
C SER A 46 -22.55 -9.74 11.67
N LYS A 47 -22.70 -8.83 10.70
CA LYS A 47 -23.91 -8.71 9.87
C LYS A 47 -24.14 -9.99 9.05
N MET A 48 -23.10 -10.57 8.47
CA MET A 48 -23.18 -11.84 7.74
C MET A 48 -23.55 -13.01 8.66
N ASP A 49 -22.99 -13.08 9.87
CA ASP A 49 -23.33 -14.12 10.86
C ASP A 49 -24.82 -14.06 11.24
N THR A 50 -25.33 -12.85 11.48
CA THR A 50 -26.77 -12.64 11.75
C THR A 50 -27.64 -13.13 10.59
N MET A 51 -27.24 -12.85 9.36
CA MET A 51 -27.98 -13.25 8.16
C MET A 51 -27.89 -14.76 7.90
N LEU A 52 -26.75 -15.39 8.16
CA LEU A 52 -26.58 -16.85 8.10
C LEU A 52 -27.49 -17.57 9.10
N THR A 53 -27.64 -17.03 10.32
CA THR A 53 -28.58 -17.57 11.32
C THR A 53 -30.02 -17.49 10.81
N LYS A 54 -30.44 -16.34 10.27
CA LYS A 54 -31.79 -16.17 9.69
C LYS A 54 -32.05 -17.13 8.51
N LEU A 55 -31.04 -17.35 7.66
CA LEU A 55 -31.16 -18.31 6.55
C LEU A 55 -31.31 -19.75 7.05
N ARG A 56 -30.60 -20.14 8.12
CA ARG A 56 -30.78 -21.46 8.76
C ARG A 56 -32.17 -21.63 9.36
N GLU A 57 -32.69 -20.62 10.04
CA GLU A 57 -34.05 -20.66 10.59
C GLU A 57 -35.09 -20.84 9.48
N ARG A 58 -34.95 -20.08 8.38
CA ARG A 58 -35.81 -20.21 7.21
C ARG A 58 -35.72 -21.58 6.54
N ASP A 59 -34.50 -22.13 6.41
CA ASP A 59 -34.28 -23.48 5.88
C ASP A 59 -35.11 -24.52 6.65
N GLN A 60 -35.00 -24.50 7.98
CA GLN A 60 -35.74 -25.41 8.85
C GLN A 60 -37.26 -25.23 8.75
N GLN A 61 -37.74 -23.99 8.67
CA GLN A 61 -39.17 -23.69 8.52
C GLN A 61 -39.74 -24.22 7.21
N ILE A 62 -39.06 -23.96 6.09
CA ILE A 62 -39.48 -24.44 4.77
C ILE A 62 -39.41 -25.96 4.72
N PHE A 63 -38.36 -26.56 5.26
CA PHE A 63 -38.23 -28.01 5.33
C PHE A 63 -39.41 -28.67 6.06
N LYS A 64 -39.84 -28.12 7.21
CA LYS A 64 -41.05 -28.59 7.91
C LYS A 64 -42.30 -28.48 7.05
N ARG A 65 -42.44 -27.39 6.27
CA ARG A 65 -43.58 -27.20 5.35
C ARG A 65 -43.54 -28.19 4.17
N ILE A 66 -42.36 -28.52 3.65
CA ILE A 66 -42.20 -29.56 2.62
C ILE A 66 -42.69 -30.91 3.16
N VAL A 67 -42.28 -31.29 4.37
CA VAL A 67 -42.72 -32.55 5.01
C VAL A 67 -44.24 -32.58 5.17
N ALA A 68 -44.86 -31.50 5.64
CA ALA A 68 -46.32 -31.40 5.77
C ALA A 68 -47.04 -31.53 4.40
N ALA A 69 -46.55 -30.84 3.36
CA ALA A 69 -47.11 -30.94 2.01
C ALA A 69 -46.98 -32.37 1.45
N MET A 70 -45.84 -33.04 1.68
CA MET A 70 -45.63 -34.42 1.27
C MET A 70 -46.58 -35.40 1.98
N GLN A 71 -46.84 -35.22 3.27
CA GLN A 71 -47.79 -36.05 4.03
C GLN A 71 -49.23 -35.90 3.52
N GLN A 72 -49.58 -34.70 3.02
CA GLN A 72 -50.88 -34.41 2.43
C GLN A 72 -50.96 -34.81 0.94
N HIS A 73 -49.91 -35.43 0.40
CA HIS A 73 -49.76 -35.75 -1.02
C HIS A 73 -49.86 -34.54 -1.96
N ASP A 74 -49.61 -33.33 -1.45
CA ASP A 74 -49.55 -32.10 -2.25
C ASP A 74 -48.17 -31.96 -2.93
N THR A 75 -48.04 -32.67 -4.05
CA THR A 75 -46.81 -32.73 -4.84
C THR A 75 -46.40 -31.38 -5.46
N SER A 76 -47.39 -30.52 -5.76
CA SER A 76 -47.14 -29.20 -6.35
C SER A 76 -46.46 -28.30 -5.32
N THR A 77 -47.08 -28.17 -4.13
CA THR A 77 -46.53 -27.35 -3.06
C THR A 77 -45.19 -27.87 -2.58
N SER A 78 -45.02 -29.19 -2.44
CA SER A 78 -43.73 -29.77 -2.04
C SER A 78 -42.62 -29.44 -3.04
N LYS A 79 -42.92 -29.43 -4.35
CA LYS A 79 -41.95 -29.12 -5.40
C LYS A 79 -41.53 -27.66 -5.37
N VAL A 80 -42.50 -26.74 -5.26
CA VAL A 80 -42.21 -25.30 -5.20
C VAL A 80 -41.37 -24.96 -3.96
N LEU A 81 -41.77 -25.44 -2.79
CA LEU A 81 -41.03 -25.21 -1.54
C LEU A 81 -39.62 -25.83 -1.58
N SER A 82 -39.44 -26.98 -2.24
CA SER A 82 -38.12 -27.60 -2.40
C SER A 82 -37.18 -26.75 -3.25
N ASN A 83 -37.70 -26.12 -4.31
CA ASN A 83 -36.91 -25.19 -5.13
C ASN A 83 -36.50 -23.95 -4.32
N GLU A 84 -37.42 -23.38 -3.51
CA GLU A 84 -37.09 -22.26 -2.62
C GLU A 84 -36.00 -22.65 -1.61
N LEU A 85 -36.12 -23.82 -0.98
CA LEU A 85 -35.12 -24.33 -0.05
C LEU A 85 -33.74 -24.49 -0.70
N ALA A 86 -33.69 -24.98 -1.94
CA ALA A 86 -32.45 -25.13 -2.69
C ALA A 86 -31.77 -23.77 -2.93
N GLU A 87 -32.53 -22.74 -3.29
CA GLU A 87 -32.01 -21.38 -3.46
C GLU A 87 -31.55 -20.77 -2.14
N ILE A 88 -32.28 -20.97 -1.03
CA ILE A 88 -31.83 -20.52 0.31
C ILE A 88 -30.49 -21.14 0.68
N ARG A 89 -30.31 -22.45 0.45
CA ARG A 89 -29.03 -23.14 0.72
C ARG A 89 -27.90 -22.64 -0.16
N LYS A 90 -28.20 -22.29 -1.41
CA LYS A 90 -27.23 -21.68 -2.33
C LYS A 90 -26.78 -20.30 -1.82
N VAL A 91 -27.72 -19.45 -1.42
CA VAL A 91 -27.42 -18.14 -0.81
C VAL A 91 -26.63 -18.30 0.48
N SER A 92 -27.01 -19.24 1.35
CA SER A 92 -26.30 -19.51 2.60
C SER A 92 -24.83 -19.92 2.37
N ARG A 93 -24.55 -20.79 1.39
CA ARG A 93 -23.17 -21.16 1.03
C ARG A 93 -22.36 -19.98 0.51
N MET A 94 -22.94 -19.17 -0.38
CA MET A 94 -22.26 -17.99 -0.91
C MET A 94 -21.94 -16.98 0.21
N LEU A 95 -22.90 -16.73 1.10
CA LEU A 95 -22.71 -15.83 2.24
C LEU A 95 -21.67 -16.37 3.24
N GLY A 96 -21.66 -17.67 3.48
CA GLY A 96 -20.63 -18.32 4.31
C GLY A 96 -19.22 -18.16 3.76
N ASN A 97 -19.07 -18.36 2.44
CA ASN A 97 -17.79 -18.15 1.75
C ASN A 97 -17.35 -16.67 1.80
N ALA A 98 -18.31 -15.75 1.68
CA ALA A 98 -18.06 -14.33 1.81
C ALA A 98 -17.55 -13.94 3.20
N ARG A 99 -18.23 -14.44 4.22
CA ARG A 99 -17.89 -14.23 5.63
C ARG A 99 -16.47 -14.71 5.92
N MET A 100 -16.12 -15.93 5.48
CA MET A 100 -14.77 -16.49 5.61
C MET A 100 -13.72 -15.62 4.91
N SER A 101 -14.01 -15.15 3.70
CA SER A 101 -13.09 -14.31 2.94
C SER A 101 -12.85 -12.95 3.61
N LEU A 102 -13.88 -12.35 4.22
CA LEU A 102 -13.72 -11.12 5.00
C LEU A 102 -12.89 -11.33 6.26
N GLU A 103 -13.01 -12.48 6.93
CA GLU A 103 -12.14 -12.82 8.06
C GLU A 103 -10.68 -12.98 7.62
N GLN A 104 -10.43 -13.61 6.47
CA GLN A 104 -9.07 -13.71 5.93
C GLN A 104 -8.44 -12.33 5.68
N VAL A 105 -9.23 -11.39 5.14
CA VAL A 105 -8.82 -10.00 4.96
C VAL A 105 -8.53 -9.36 6.32
N GLN A 106 -9.43 -9.52 7.29
CA GLN A 106 -9.26 -8.99 8.64
C GLN A 106 -7.98 -9.49 9.30
N LEU A 107 -7.73 -10.80 9.26
CA LEU A 107 -6.53 -11.42 9.83
C LEU A 107 -5.25 -10.86 9.21
N ARG A 108 -5.20 -10.72 7.88
CA ARG A 108 -4.06 -10.11 7.19
C ARG A 108 -3.86 -8.65 7.57
N LEU A 109 -4.93 -7.87 7.75
CA LEU A 109 -4.79 -6.49 8.20
C LEU A 109 -4.28 -6.39 9.63
N THR A 110 -4.67 -7.33 10.52
CA THR A 110 -4.21 -7.33 11.91
C THR A 110 -2.75 -7.72 12.10
N THR A 111 -2.14 -8.40 11.12
CA THR A 111 -0.71 -8.76 11.18
C THR A 111 0.20 -7.59 10.80
N ILE A 112 -0.31 -6.59 10.07
CA ILE A 112 0.49 -5.44 9.61
C ILE A 112 1.01 -4.64 10.80
N HIS A 113 2.32 -4.72 11.02
CA HIS A 113 3.03 -3.90 12.01
C HIS A 113 3.82 -2.76 11.36
N ASP A 114 4.47 -3.02 10.22
CA ASP A 114 5.33 -2.07 9.49
C ASP A 114 4.85 -1.81 8.06
N LEU A 115 5.35 -0.72 7.46
CA LEU A 115 5.00 -0.31 6.09
C LEU A 115 5.37 -1.39 5.04
N GLY A 116 6.49 -2.08 5.23
CA GLY A 116 6.94 -3.17 4.36
C GLY A 116 6.05 -4.40 4.38
N ASP A 117 5.50 -4.75 5.56
CA ASP A 117 4.53 -5.85 5.71
C ASP A 117 3.15 -5.46 5.16
N ALA A 118 2.82 -4.16 5.15
CA ALA A 118 1.57 -3.66 4.63
C ALA A 118 1.38 -3.99 3.14
N MET A 119 2.42 -3.85 2.30
CA MET A 119 2.31 -4.16 0.86
C MET A 119 2.07 -5.64 0.59
N VAL A 120 2.71 -6.53 1.36
CA VAL A 120 2.58 -7.99 1.23
C VAL A 120 1.21 -8.47 1.70
N ALA A 121 0.64 -7.82 2.72
CA ALA A 121 -0.67 -8.17 3.26
C ALA A 121 -1.85 -7.57 2.47
N ILE A 122 -1.74 -6.31 2.02
CA ILE A 122 -2.86 -5.56 1.39
C ILE A 122 -3.17 -6.08 -0.02
N GLY A 123 -2.16 -6.40 -0.84
CA GLY A 123 -2.38 -6.87 -2.22
C GLY A 123 -3.30 -8.10 -2.30
N PRO A 124 -2.97 -9.19 -1.59
CA PRO A 124 -3.83 -10.37 -1.49
C PRO A 124 -5.20 -10.08 -0.87
N ALA A 125 -5.28 -9.18 0.11
CA ALA A 125 -6.54 -8.76 0.72
C ALA A 125 -7.47 -8.05 -0.28
N MET A 126 -6.94 -7.17 -1.12
CA MET A 126 -7.71 -6.49 -2.18
C MET A 126 -8.23 -7.46 -3.24
N SER A 127 -7.43 -8.46 -3.61
CA SER A 127 -7.86 -9.51 -4.54
C SER A 127 -9.08 -10.27 -4.00
N THR A 128 -9.02 -10.68 -2.72
CA THR A 128 -10.15 -11.31 -2.03
C THR A 128 -11.40 -10.42 -2.05
N MET A 129 -11.26 -9.13 -1.70
CA MET A 129 -12.38 -8.17 -1.71
C MET A 129 -13.02 -7.99 -3.09
N LYS A 130 -12.21 -7.95 -4.16
CA LYS A 130 -12.71 -7.85 -5.54
C LYS A 130 -13.52 -9.10 -5.93
N GLY A 131 -13.07 -10.29 -5.53
CA GLY A 131 -13.82 -11.54 -5.75
C GLY A 131 -15.15 -11.57 -5.00
N LEU A 132 -15.19 -11.03 -3.79
CA LEU A 132 -16.42 -10.90 -3.00
C LEU A 132 -17.44 -9.97 -3.64
N LYS A 133 -17.01 -8.81 -4.13
CA LYS A 133 -17.90 -7.87 -4.84
C LYS A 133 -18.69 -8.55 -5.96
N SER A 134 -18.00 -9.33 -6.79
CA SER A 134 -18.64 -10.08 -7.88
C SER A 134 -19.65 -11.11 -7.39
N SER A 135 -19.37 -11.74 -6.23
CA SER A 135 -20.19 -12.82 -5.68
C SER A 135 -21.43 -12.32 -4.92
N LEU A 136 -21.30 -11.22 -4.16
CA LEU A 136 -22.41 -10.67 -3.36
C LEU A 136 -23.30 -9.68 -4.11
N GLY A 137 -22.80 -8.97 -5.12
CA GLY A 137 -23.53 -7.87 -5.76
C GLY A 137 -24.89 -8.26 -6.36
N ARG A 138 -25.10 -9.54 -6.68
CA ARG A 138 -26.37 -10.06 -7.21
C ARG A 138 -27.44 -10.35 -6.16
N PHE A 139 -27.06 -10.57 -4.91
CA PHE A 139 -27.96 -11.09 -3.88
C PHE A 139 -27.99 -10.21 -2.63
N MET A 140 -27.03 -9.31 -2.46
CA MET A 140 -26.94 -8.36 -1.37
C MET A 140 -26.47 -6.99 -1.89
N PRO A 141 -27.37 -6.17 -2.46
CA PRO A 141 -27.02 -4.84 -2.98
C PRO A 141 -26.42 -3.93 -1.89
N GLU A 142 -26.93 -4.02 -0.66
CA GLU A 142 -26.35 -3.32 0.50
C GLU A 142 -24.92 -3.74 0.81
N ALA A 143 -24.53 -4.97 0.49
CA ALA A 143 -23.15 -5.40 0.66
C ALA A 143 -22.25 -4.83 -0.43
N ASP A 144 -22.76 -4.54 -1.62
CA ASP A 144 -21.95 -3.96 -2.70
C ASP A 144 -21.40 -2.58 -2.32
N THR A 145 -22.23 -1.71 -1.74
CA THR A 145 -21.82 -0.37 -1.28
C THR A 145 -20.76 -0.44 -0.19
N GLU A 146 -20.94 -1.34 0.77
CA GLU A 146 -20.01 -1.54 1.88
C GLU A 146 -18.68 -2.16 1.42
N LEU A 147 -18.73 -3.17 0.54
CA LEU A 147 -17.55 -3.79 -0.05
C LEU A 147 -16.78 -2.80 -0.94
N ASN A 148 -17.47 -1.88 -1.62
CA ASN A 148 -16.83 -0.78 -2.35
C ASN A 148 -16.11 0.17 -1.38
N SER A 149 -16.74 0.54 -0.27
CA SER A 149 -16.11 1.36 0.78
C SER A 149 -14.87 0.69 1.36
N MET A 150 -14.93 -0.62 1.61
CA MET A 150 -13.80 -1.41 2.10
C MET A 150 -12.67 -1.49 1.06
N THR A 151 -13.00 -1.75 -0.20
CA THR A 151 -12.02 -1.79 -1.30
C THR A 151 -11.31 -0.44 -1.43
N GLN A 152 -12.06 0.67 -1.31
CA GLN A 152 -11.47 2.00 -1.35
C GLN A 152 -10.62 2.31 -0.12
N THR A 153 -11.02 1.80 1.06
CA THR A 153 -10.20 1.90 2.28
C THR A 153 -8.88 1.15 2.11
N LEU A 154 -8.91 -0.08 1.57
CA LEU A 154 -7.70 -0.86 1.29
C LEU A 154 -6.82 -0.22 0.21
N ASN A 155 -7.40 0.32 -0.86
CA ASN A 155 -6.68 1.08 -1.88
C ASN A 155 -5.96 2.29 -1.27
N GLY A 156 -6.63 3.01 -0.37
CA GLY A 156 -6.02 4.13 0.36
C GLY A 156 -4.85 3.70 1.24
N LEU A 157 -4.99 2.57 1.95
CA LEU A 157 -3.89 1.98 2.73
C LEU A 157 -2.71 1.60 1.84
N MET A 158 -2.96 1.06 0.64
CA MET A 158 -1.90 0.72 -0.30
C MET A 158 -1.20 1.98 -0.85
N LEU A 159 -1.95 3.01 -1.24
CA LEU A 159 -1.36 4.26 -1.72
C LEU A 159 -0.52 4.93 -0.63
N ASP A 160 -0.99 4.93 0.61
CA ASP A 160 -0.22 5.43 1.75
C ASP A 160 1.04 4.59 2.01
N SER A 161 0.97 3.27 1.84
CA SER A 161 2.16 2.42 1.98
C SER A 161 3.23 2.73 0.93
N LEU A 162 2.82 3.26 -0.23
CA LEU A 162 3.72 3.74 -1.28
C LEU A 162 4.14 5.20 -1.08
N SER A 163 3.32 6.01 -0.40
CA SER A 163 3.52 7.46 -0.20
C SER A 163 4.19 7.79 1.13
N GLY A 164 4.28 6.83 2.05
CA GLY A 164 4.99 6.93 3.33
C GLY A 164 6.50 7.08 3.18
N ASP A 165 6.98 7.21 1.94
CA ASP A 165 8.34 7.43 1.53
C ASP A 165 8.34 8.71 0.66
N SER A 166 8.55 9.88 1.26
CA SER A 166 9.86 10.51 1.13
C SER A 166 10.91 9.40 1.07
N PHE A 167 11.25 8.97 -0.14
CA PHE A 167 12.46 8.21 -0.49
C PHE A 167 13.69 9.06 -0.16
N THR A 168 13.83 9.44 1.10
CA THR A 168 15.12 9.49 1.74
C THR A 168 15.34 8.06 2.16
N MET A 169 15.94 7.28 1.27
CA MET A 169 16.81 6.20 1.73
C MET A 169 17.55 6.75 2.95
N GLU A 170 17.34 6.12 4.10
CA GLU A 170 18.13 6.31 5.29
C GLU A 170 19.58 5.91 4.94
N SER A 171 20.27 6.80 4.23
CA SER A 171 21.67 6.75 3.85
C SER A 171 22.50 7.48 4.92
N ASP A 172 22.07 7.42 6.17
CA ASP A 172 22.78 8.05 7.28
C ASP A 172 23.17 7.05 8.39
N ALA A 173 22.56 5.86 8.41
CA ALA A 173 23.02 4.76 9.26
C ALA A 173 24.16 3.94 8.64
N SER A 174 24.38 4.08 7.32
CA SER A 174 25.42 3.37 6.56
C SER A 174 26.56 4.27 6.10
N SER A 175 26.51 5.59 6.28
CA SER A 175 27.55 6.50 5.77
C SER A 175 28.87 6.34 6.52
N GLU A 176 28.89 6.36 7.85
CA GLU A 176 30.16 6.41 8.60
C GLU A 176 30.99 5.11 8.50
N GLU A 177 30.34 3.93 8.58
CA GLU A 177 31.05 2.65 8.44
C GLU A 177 31.44 2.38 6.98
N THR A 178 30.60 2.76 6.02
CA THR A 178 30.93 2.67 4.59
C THR A 178 32.06 3.62 4.21
N ASP A 179 32.08 4.85 4.75
CA ASP A 179 33.15 5.82 4.54
C ASP A 179 34.47 5.31 5.13
N LYS A 180 34.45 4.69 6.32
CA LYS A 180 35.64 4.02 6.89
C LYS A 180 36.13 2.88 6.02
N ILE A 181 35.24 2.02 5.51
CA ILE A 181 35.59 0.91 4.62
C ILE A 181 36.17 1.43 3.29
N LEU A 182 35.57 2.47 2.71
CA LEU A 182 36.06 3.10 1.47
C LEU A 182 37.42 3.78 1.69
N GLN A 183 37.63 4.41 2.84
CA GLN A 183 38.89 5.03 3.20
C GLN A 183 39.99 3.99 3.42
N GLU A 184 39.68 2.88 4.09
CA GLU A 184 40.61 1.74 4.27
C GLU A 184 40.96 1.10 2.91
N ALA A 185 39.96 0.89 2.05
CA ALA A 185 40.16 0.35 0.70
C ALA A 185 41.04 1.28 -0.16
N SER A 186 40.85 2.61 -0.05
CA SER A 186 41.67 3.60 -0.75
C SER A 186 43.12 3.57 -0.28
N ALA A 187 43.35 3.46 1.04
CA ALA A 187 44.71 3.37 1.60
C ALA A 187 45.45 2.10 1.14
N VAL A 188 44.75 0.97 1.07
CA VAL A 188 45.31 -0.30 0.56
C VAL A 188 45.62 -0.19 -0.95
N ALA A 189 44.77 0.49 -1.72
CA ALA A 189 45.00 0.72 -3.14
C ALA A 189 46.22 1.63 -3.39
N GLU A 190 46.37 2.71 -2.62
CA GLU A 190 47.54 3.59 -2.69
C GLU A 190 48.83 2.86 -2.33
N GLN A 191 48.79 1.99 -1.32
CA GLN A 191 49.94 1.17 -0.94
C GLN A 191 50.32 0.17 -2.05
N GLN A 192 49.34 -0.49 -2.69
CA GLN A 192 49.59 -1.36 -3.85
C GLN A 192 50.10 -0.61 -5.08
N ILE A 193 49.73 0.65 -5.25
CA ILE A 193 50.22 1.50 -6.36
C ILE A 193 51.68 1.89 -6.11
N GLY A 194 52.07 2.18 -4.87
CA GLY A 194 53.46 2.46 -4.49
C GLY A 194 54.42 1.30 -4.80
N ASP A 195 54.00 0.06 -4.56
CA ASP A 195 54.81 -1.14 -4.78
C ASP A 195 54.88 -1.58 -6.27
N LYS A 196 54.06 -0.99 -7.15
CA LYS A 196 54.03 -1.31 -8.59
C LYS A 196 54.76 -0.33 -9.49
N PHE A 197 55.36 0.73 -8.94
CA PHE A 197 56.27 1.57 -9.71
C PHE A 197 57.69 0.95 -9.71
N PRO A 198 58.23 0.53 -10.87
CA PRO A 198 59.64 0.22 -10.97
C PRO A 198 60.44 1.49 -10.68
N SER A 199 61.41 1.39 -9.77
CA SER A 199 62.38 2.46 -9.49
C SER A 199 63.06 2.88 -10.79
N VAL A 200 62.95 4.16 -11.14
CA VAL A 200 63.69 4.74 -12.26
C VAL A 200 65.19 4.59 -12.01
N PRO A 201 65.97 4.05 -12.97
CA PRO A 201 67.41 3.90 -12.80
C PRO A 201 68.06 5.28 -12.67
N SER A 202 68.85 5.46 -11.62
CA SER A 202 69.64 6.65 -11.36
C SER A 202 70.68 6.83 -12.48
N PRO A 203 70.77 7.99 -13.15
CA PRO A 203 71.83 8.26 -14.11
C PRO A 203 73.11 8.68 -13.36
N GLU A 204 73.92 7.70 -12.95
CA GLU A 204 75.33 7.93 -12.68
C GLU A 204 76.12 7.86 -13.99
N GLY A 205 76.30 9.03 -14.61
CA GLY A 205 77.03 9.25 -15.85
C GLY A 205 77.54 10.68 -15.93
N LEU A 206 78.55 10.94 -15.11
CA LEU A 206 79.35 12.16 -14.94
C LEU A 206 79.66 12.94 -16.25
N SER A 207 79.35 14.24 -16.28
CA SER A 207 80.35 15.30 -16.58
C SER A 207 79.80 16.73 -16.39
N SER A 208 80.25 17.35 -15.30
CA SER A 208 80.95 18.63 -15.26
C SER A 208 80.30 19.88 -15.88
N GLN A 209 79.86 20.82 -15.05
CA GLN A 209 80.66 22.05 -14.82
C GLN A 209 80.19 22.80 -13.54
N THR A 210 81.11 22.90 -12.59
CA THR A 210 81.07 23.77 -11.41
C THR A 210 81.40 25.22 -11.81
N THR A 211 81.01 26.16 -10.94
CA THR A 211 81.48 27.56 -10.72
C THR A 211 80.52 28.65 -11.21
N GLN A 212 80.24 29.74 -10.48
CA GLN A 212 80.33 30.14 -9.07
C GLN A 212 79.80 31.59 -9.01
N SER A 213 79.25 31.99 -7.85
CA SER A 213 79.37 33.33 -7.24
C SER A 213 78.67 34.55 -7.88
N THR A 214 77.59 35.10 -7.29
CA THR A 214 77.46 36.10 -6.18
C THR A 214 77.38 37.59 -6.60
N THR A 215 76.36 38.24 -6.02
CA THR A 215 76.30 39.60 -5.43
C THR A 215 75.97 40.87 -6.25
N SER A 216 74.99 41.60 -5.67
CA SER A 216 74.80 43.07 -5.50
C SER A 216 74.26 43.89 -6.68
N SER A 217 73.08 44.54 -6.52
CA SER A 217 72.86 45.95 -6.04
C SER A 217 73.15 46.97 -7.15
N THR A 218 72.49 48.11 -7.36
CA THR A 218 71.47 48.96 -6.70
C THR A 218 71.45 50.22 -7.61
N TYR A 219 70.26 50.74 -8.00
CA TYR A 219 69.92 52.12 -8.47
C TYR A 219 70.78 52.73 -9.63
N GLU A 220 70.23 53.29 -10.70
CA GLU A 220 69.31 54.44 -10.86
C GLU A 220 68.48 54.29 -12.15
#